data_AF-A0A3E0DVW4-F1
#
_entry.id   AF-A0A3E0DVW4-F1
#
_cell.length_a   1.000
_cell.length_b   1.000
_cell.length_c   1.000
_cell.angle_alpha   90.00
_cell.angle_beta   90.00
_cell.angle_gamma   90.00
#
_symmetry.space_group_name_H-M   'P 1'
#
loop_
_entity.id
_entity.type
_entity.pdbx_description
1 polymer ?
#
loop_
_entity_poly.entity_id
_entity_poly.type
_entity_poly.pdbx_seq_one_letter_code
_entity_poly.pdbx_strand_id
1 'polypeptide(L)'
;MLKSALYSILAIIIVSIILFFAKETTEAKSPQVADLTNFSALLKPSDADEDELVGVYFMPSWNTSPDPAVDRDSFWSCLTGQVDCSSLQNPGIWGPKGRIYNSKYSYEGPYLDRKPIKELKGFYKRDDPEVIKKQLEYMKSYGIDFFAYNWFYGRHYYYHLDYGPQSKMYYPKGWQTDKNRSGRVAVPGMVEWGDQLKVMLEVNASLPKEKQMKWALNWCDDSNERWMLWLKVGAPEEIAREANYEGEKPDKELYLKVHEKITQLWIDEYFSRGDYLKEKDGRPLVYFYFPQDAESRAAYYDLKLKDLLDLSQQTAKKAGLPGIKFIAVTAGPMLENERVYGLPNFWKPNNPQKPWEGGTYLKKQLLQEYVPRLKSMGFEGMTGYVYHNFMNKDNKSFEDMRETYKGHWNMWSEKFKNDPDFEYQVPTAMGWDMRPAGGTWPQPSGIPSEPQKDRVHSDKNSFTAMLKDAQQTSKKYRSSNGNTVMICCWNEYLEGNYIEPTEGHGFDYLEAIQSVFGN
;
A
#
# COMPACT_ATOMS: atom_id res chain seq x y z
N MET A 1 50.06 1.01 34.69
CA MET A 1 51.36 0.42 35.11
C MET A 1 51.22 -1.09 35.16
N LEU A 2 52.09 -1.84 34.46
CA LEU A 2 52.21 -3.33 34.45
C LEU A 2 50.95 -4.11 33.97
N LYS A 3 51.02 -5.27 33.29
CA LYS A 3 52.07 -6.04 32.58
C LYS A 3 51.34 -7.05 31.62
N SER A 4 51.69 -7.17 30.34
CA SER A 4 52.38 -8.32 29.66
C SER A 4 51.82 -9.74 29.94
N ALA A 5 51.76 -10.75 29.06
CA ALA A 5 52.14 -11.01 27.64
C ALA A 5 51.42 -12.33 27.19
N LEU A 6 51.04 -12.66 25.94
CA LEU A 6 51.70 -12.80 24.62
C LEU A 6 52.32 -14.20 24.34
N TYR A 7 52.16 -14.72 23.10
CA TYR A 7 52.80 -15.92 22.44
C TYR A 7 52.21 -17.35 22.71
N SER A 8 52.22 -18.36 21.81
CA SER A 8 52.21 -18.44 20.31
C SER A 8 52.21 -19.89 19.71
N ILE A 9 51.77 -20.04 18.45
CA ILE A 9 52.36 -20.82 17.29
C ILE A 9 52.44 -22.40 17.29
N LEU A 10 51.64 -23.01 16.38
CA LEU A 10 52.00 -23.86 15.18
C LEU A 10 52.57 -25.32 15.23
N ALA A 11 52.14 -26.13 14.22
CA ALA A 11 52.87 -27.16 13.39
C ALA A 11 52.49 -28.68 13.49
N ILE A 12 51.94 -29.39 12.46
CA ILE A 12 52.43 -30.13 11.24
C ILE A 12 52.80 -31.65 11.47
N ILE A 13 52.65 -32.51 10.42
CA ILE A 13 53.21 -33.90 10.11
C ILE A 13 52.20 -35.10 10.27
N ILE A 14 51.85 -36.03 9.34
CA ILE A 14 52.50 -36.89 8.26
C ILE A 14 52.88 -38.33 8.77
N VAL A 15 52.60 -39.52 8.16
CA VAL A 15 51.87 -40.02 6.94
C VAL A 15 51.71 -41.59 6.95
N SER A 16 51.13 -42.24 5.91
CA SER A 16 51.15 -43.71 5.54
C SER A 16 50.07 -44.66 6.14
N ILE A 17 49.30 -45.49 5.40
CA ILE A 17 49.53 -46.60 4.39
C ILE A 17 49.70 -48.00 5.04
N ILE A 18 48.87 -49.00 4.61
CA ILE A 18 49.24 -50.39 4.25
C ILE A 18 48.02 -51.17 3.69
N LEU A 19 48.25 -52.07 2.71
CA LEU A 19 47.26 -52.95 2.06
C LEU A 19 47.15 -54.33 2.74
N PHE A 20 46.06 -55.08 2.45
CA PHE A 20 46.11 -56.55 2.39
C PHE A 20 45.18 -57.13 1.30
N PHE A 21 45.58 -58.29 0.73
CA PHE A 21 44.99 -58.97 -0.43
C PHE A 21 44.51 -60.40 -0.08
N ALA A 22 43.40 -60.85 -0.70
CA ALA A 22 43.01 -62.23 -1.10
C ALA A 22 41.47 -62.24 -1.33
N LYS A 23 40.83 -62.67 -2.44
CA LYS A 23 41.10 -63.50 -3.64
C LYS A 23 40.81 -65.02 -3.53
N GLU A 24 39.58 -65.40 -3.90
CA GLU A 24 39.13 -66.61 -4.63
C GLU A 24 37.67 -66.30 -5.09
N THR A 25 37.23 -66.26 -6.36
CA THR A 25 37.06 -67.30 -7.42
C THR A 25 36.26 -68.52 -6.96
N THR A 26 35.14 -68.96 -7.54
CA THR A 26 34.38 -68.73 -8.80
C THR A 26 32.86 -68.72 -8.48
N GLU A 27 31.86 -68.42 -9.32
CA GLU A 27 31.62 -68.69 -10.75
C GLU A 27 30.50 -67.78 -11.32
N ALA A 28 30.30 -67.73 -12.65
CA ALA A 28 29.64 -66.60 -13.31
C ALA A 28 28.13 -66.75 -13.63
N LYS A 29 27.40 -65.63 -13.54
CA LYS A 29 26.29 -65.25 -14.45
C LYS A 29 26.03 -63.73 -14.38
N SER A 30 25.84 -63.10 -15.53
CA SER A 30 25.66 -61.65 -15.72
C SER A 30 25.04 -61.43 -17.12
N PRO A 31 24.36 -60.31 -17.43
CA PRO A 31 23.97 -59.18 -16.57
C PRO A 31 22.45 -58.96 -16.50
N GLN A 32 21.98 -58.33 -15.41
CA GLN A 32 21.01 -57.24 -15.58
C GLN A 32 21.15 -56.21 -14.45
N VAL A 33 21.11 -54.95 -14.87
CA VAL A 33 21.49 -53.72 -14.17
C VAL A 33 20.93 -53.65 -12.75
N ALA A 34 21.81 -53.42 -11.78
CA ALA A 34 21.43 -53.00 -10.44
C ALA A 34 20.99 -51.54 -10.48
N ASP A 35 19.86 -51.23 -9.85
CA ASP A 35 19.61 -49.88 -9.32
C ASP A 35 19.35 -50.00 -7.82
N LEU A 36 20.42 -49.80 -7.04
CA LEU A 36 20.33 -49.68 -5.59
C LEU A 36 19.83 -48.27 -5.30
N THR A 37 18.51 -48.15 -5.11
CA THR A 37 17.86 -46.90 -4.70
C THR A 37 18.54 -46.33 -3.46
N ASN A 38 19.32 -45.27 -3.68
CA ASN A 38 20.09 -44.63 -2.62
C ASN A 38 19.19 -44.11 -1.50
N PHE A 39 19.67 -44.31 -0.27
CA PHE A 39 19.33 -43.44 0.86
C PHE A 39 19.88 -42.04 0.58
N SER A 40 19.14 -41.24 -0.20
CA SER A 40 19.37 -39.81 -0.30
C SER A 40 18.70 -39.11 0.86
N ALA A 41 19.45 -38.27 1.56
CA ALA A 41 18.95 -37.48 2.67
C ALA A 41 17.78 -36.58 2.25
N LEU A 42 16.99 -36.18 3.25
CA LEU A 42 16.03 -35.07 3.14
C LEU A 42 16.73 -33.81 2.63
N LEU A 43 16.67 -33.60 1.31
CA LEU A 43 16.93 -32.30 0.72
C LEU A 43 15.82 -31.37 1.20
N LYS A 44 16.15 -30.52 2.17
CA LYS A 44 15.52 -29.20 2.23
C LYS A 44 15.64 -28.58 0.82
N PRO A 45 14.61 -27.88 0.32
CA PRO A 45 14.82 -26.96 -0.80
C PRO A 45 16.01 -26.07 -0.46
N SER A 46 16.95 -25.92 -1.38
CA SER A 46 18.07 -25.02 -1.17
C SER A 46 17.53 -23.59 -1.06
N ASP A 47 17.84 -22.92 0.05
CA ASP A 47 17.78 -21.45 0.17
C ASP A 47 18.86 -20.81 -0.74
N ALA A 48 18.82 -21.13 -2.04
CA ALA A 48 19.58 -20.43 -3.06
C ALA A 48 18.90 -19.09 -3.26
N ASP A 49 19.67 -17.99 -3.14
CA ASP A 49 19.20 -16.60 -3.16
C ASP A 49 18.05 -16.33 -4.16
N GLU A 50 16.80 -16.40 -3.69
CA GLU A 50 15.71 -15.62 -4.31
C GLU A 50 16.01 -14.16 -3.94
N ASP A 51 16.08 -13.25 -4.92
CA ASP A 51 16.27 -11.83 -4.66
C ASP A 51 15.08 -11.22 -3.87
N GLU A 52 15.25 -10.02 -3.33
CA GLU A 52 14.13 -9.30 -2.72
C GLU A 52 13.07 -8.97 -3.77
N LEU A 53 11.79 -9.21 -3.45
CA LEU A 53 10.69 -8.74 -4.28
C LEU A 53 10.44 -7.26 -3.98
N VAL A 54 10.73 -6.37 -4.92
CA VAL A 54 10.65 -4.91 -4.69
C VAL A 54 9.31 -4.35 -5.15
N GLY A 55 8.51 -3.87 -4.20
CA GLY A 55 7.23 -3.19 -4.46
C GLY A 55 7.32 -1.69 -4.28
N VAL A 56 6.56 -0.92 -5.07
CA VAL A 56 6.37 0.53 -4.86
C VAL A 56 4.89 0.89 -4.76
N TYR A 57 4.51 1.79 -3.85
CA TYR A 57 3.15 2.35 -3.87
C TYR A 57 2.99 3.38 -4.99
N PHE A 58 1.88 3.33 -5.72
CA PHE A 58 1.52 4.30 -6.75
C PHE A 58 0.25 5.06 -6.36
N MET A 59 0.29 6.38 -6.51
CA MET A 59 -0.71 7.29 -5.97
C MET A 59 -1.49 7.99 -7.09
N PRO A 60 -2.83 7.85 -7.15
CA PRO A 60 -3.62 8.57 -8.14
C PRO A 60 -3.71 10.05 -7.81
N SER A 61 -3.46 10.90 -8.80
CA SER A 61 -3.95 12.27 -8.79
C SER A 61 -5.37 12.33 -9.36
N TRP A 62 -6.08 13.44 -9.12
CA TRP A 62 -7.46 13.61 -9.56
C TRP A 62 -7.76 15.03 -10.02
N ASN A 63 -8.84 15.21 -10.78
CA ASN A 63 -9.33 16.54 -11.13
C ASN A 63 -9.98 17.20 -9.90
N THR A 64 -9.50 18.40 -9.56
CA THR A 64 -10.00 19.24 -8.47
C THR A 64 -10.83 20.43 -8.98
N SER A 65 -11.05 20.51 -10.30
CA SER A 65 -11.99 21.46 -10.91
C SER A 65 -13.44 20.98 -10.79
N PRO A 66 -14.40 21.87 -10.45
CA PRO A 66 -15.82 21.59 -10.60
C PRO A 66 -16.28 21.70 -12.06
N ASP A 67 -15.52 22.38 -12.92
CA ASP A 67 -15.75 22.42 -14.37
C ASP A 67 -15.11 21.20 -15.04
N PRO A 68 -15.89 20.28 -15.64
CA PRO A 68 -15.37 19.08 -16.30
C PRO A 68 -14.57 19.36 -17.58
N ALA A 69 -14.63 20.58 -18.13
CA ALA A 69 -13.79 21.00 -19.25
C ALA A 69 -12.36 21.39 -18.83
N VAL A 70 -12.11 21.57 -17.52
CA VAL A 70 -10.81 21.94 -16.96
C VAL A 70 -10.25 20.75 -16.17
N ASP A 71 -9.08 20.25 -16.57
CA ASP A 71 -8.36 19.21 -15.82
C ASP A 71 -7.34 19.84 -14.87
N ARG A 72 -7.78 20.15 -13.64
CA ARG A 72 -6.92 20.70 -12.58
C ARG A 72 -6.41 19.56 -11.72
N ASP A 73 -5.21 19.07 -12.04
CA ASP A 73 -4.58 17.99 -11.31
C ASP A 73 -4.27 18.34 -9.83
N SER A 74 -4.62 17.42 -8.92
CA SER A 74 -4.47 17.59 -7.47
C SER A 74 -3.02 17.73 -7.00
N PHE A 75 -2.04 17.22 -7.74
CA PHE A 75 -0.62 17.37 -7.39
C PHE A 75 -0.05 18.66 -7.98
N TRP A 76 -0.20 18.86 -9.29
CA TRP A 76 0.47 19.96 -10.01
C TRP A 76 -0.01 21.34 -9.59
N SER A 77 -1.29 21.48 -9.25
CA SER A 77 -1.85 22.73 -8.73
C SER A 77 -1.18 23.20 -7.44
N CYS A 78 -0.67 22.27 -6.62
CA CYS A 78 0.01 22.54 -5.35
C CYS A 78 1.54 22.71 -5.48
N LEU A 79 2.16 22.10 -6.50
CA LEU A 79 3.57 22.35 -6.81
C LEU A 79 3.77 23.71 -7.51
N THR A 80 2.80 24.14 -8.34
CA THR A 80 2.93 25.36 -9.17
C THR A 80 2.44 26.65 -8.52
N GLY A 81 1.59 26.59 -7.50
CA GLY A 81 1.10 27.80 -6.82
C GLY A 81 0.14 27.54 -5.65
N GLN A 82 -0.46 28.63 -5.14
CA GLN A 82 -1.43 28.57 -4.03
C GLN A 82 -2.89 28.59 -4.51
N VAL A 83 -3.18 29.33 -5.58
CA VAL A 83 -4.55 29.74 -5.98
C VAL A 83 -5.42 28.56 -6.39
N ASP A 84 -4.84 27.53 -6.98
CA ASP A 84 -5.55 26.35 -7.48
C ASP A 84 -5.36 25.11 -6.60
N CYS A 85 -4.50 25.15 -5.57
CA CYS A 85 -4.20 23.99 -4.76
C CYS A 85 -5.34 23.64 -3.79
N SER A 86 -6.07 22.54 -4.06
CA SER A 86 -7.17 22.07 -3.21
C SER A 86 -6.73 21.76 -1.78
N SER A 87 -5.52 21.24 -1.59
CA SER A 87 -4.99 20.89 -0.26
C SER A 87 -4.80 22.10 0.64
N LEU A 88 -4.42 23.26 0.07
CA LEU A 88 -4.34 24.53 0.79
C LEU A 88 -5.71 25.14 1.05
N GLN A 89 -6.74 24.77 0.30
CA GLN A 89 -8.10 25.25 0.45
C GLN A 89 -8.96 24.36 1.36
N ASN A 90 -8.49 23.17 1.73
CA ASN A 90 -9.25 22.18 2.48
C ASN A 90 -9.76 22.76 3.83
N PRO A 91 -11.09 22.96 3.99
CA PRO A 91 -11.63 23.61 5.17
C PRO A 91 -11.68 22.71 6.41
N GLY A 92 -11.55 21.38 6.25
CA GLY A 92 -11.43 20.45 7.38
C GLY A 92 -10.05 20.53 8.05
N ILE A 93 -9.01 20.82 7.27
CA ILE A 93 -7.63 20.99 7.75
C ILE A 93 -7.42 22.43 8.23
N TRP A 94 -7.73 23.41 7.38
CA TRP A 94 -7.33 24.81 7.58
C TRP A 94 -8.46 25.74 8.06
N GLY A 95 -9.70 25.27 8.12
CA GLY A 95 -10.88 26.11 8.33
C GLY A 95 -11.30 26.88 7.08
N PRO A 96 -12.38 27.69 7.16
CA PRO A 96 -13.07 28.27 5.99
C PRO A 96 -12.29 29.31 5.19
N LYS A 97 -11.05 29.65 5.59
CA LYS A 97 -10.16 30.58 4.88
C LYS A 97 -9.01 29.89 4.16
N GLY A 98 -8.92 28.56 4.22
CA GLY A 98 -7.74 27.83 3.74
C GLY A 98 -6.49 28.14 4.57
N ARG A 99 -5.33 27.69 4.07
CA ARG A 99 -4.02 27.84 4.70
C ARG A 99 -3.60 29.31 4.81
N ILE A 100 -3.53 29.83 6.04
CA ILE A 100 -3.14 31.23 6.30
C ILE A 100 -1.62 31.36 6.47
N TYR A 101 -0.92 31.83 5.44
CA TYR A 101 0.50 32.18 5.52
C TYR A 101 0.74 33.55 6.18
N ASN A 102 1.88 33.73 6.86
CA ASN A 102 2.27 34.97 7.51
C ASN A 102 3.80 35.09 7.61
N SER A 103 4.34 36.16 8.21
CA SER A 103 5.79 36.39 8.31
C SER A 103 6.56 35.35 9.14
N LYS A 104 5.90 34.61 10.03
CA LYS A 104 6.49 33.50 10.80
C LYS A 104 6.39 32.16 10.05
N TYR A 105 5.33 31.99 9.26
CA TYR A 105 5.01 30.79 8.50
C TYR A 105 4.70 31.19 7.04
N SER A 106 5.75 31.58 6.31
CA SER A 106 5.65 32.05 4.93
C SER A 106 5.28 30.92 3.98
N TYR A 107 4.70 31.25 2.82
CA TYR A 107 4.65 30.30 1.71
C TYR A 107 6.06 30.09 1.16
N GLU A 108 6.41 28.84 0.87
CA GLU A 108 7.76 28.45 0.43
C GLU A 108 7.79 27.84 -0.98
N GLY A 109 6.63 27.76 -1.65
CA GLY A 109 6.57 27.36 -3.05
C GLY A 109 6.76 28.55 -4.00
N PRO A 110 6.65 28.32 -5.32
CA PRO A 110 6.33 27.04 -5.95
C PRO A 110 7.49 26.03 -5.84
N TYR A 111 7.16 24.75 -5.76
CA TYR A 111 8.09 23.63 -5.54
C TYR A 111 8.49 23.03 -6.89
N LEU A 112 9.10 23.86 -7.75
CA LEU A 112 9.37 23.53 -9.15
C LEU A 112 10.52 22.54 -9.32
N ASP A 113 11.38 22.38 -8.31
CA ASP A 113 12.35 21.29 -8.19
C ASP A 113 11.69 19.90 -8.24
N ARG A 114 10.45 19.80 -7.73
CA ARG A 114 9.66 18.56 -7.74
C ARG A 114 8.98 18.26 -9.08
N LYS A 115 9.18 19.09 -10.11
CA LYS A 115 8.59 18.88 -11.43
C LYS A 115 9.18 17.62 -12.08
N PRO A 116 8.36 16.68 -12.62
CA PRO A 116 8.88 15.51 -13.32
C PRO A 116 9.81 15.88 -14.48
N ILE A 117 10.80 15.04 -14.79
CA ILE A 117 11.75 15.30 -15.89
C ILE A 117 11.06 15.47 -17.25
N LYS A 118 11.75 16.11 -18.20
CA LYS A 118 11.25 16.35 -19.57
C LYS A 118 10.80 15.07 -20.28
N GLU A 119 11.42 13.92 -19.99
CA GLU A 119 11.06 12.61 -20.52
C GLU A 119 9.64 12.20 -20.11
N LEU A 120 9.22 12.54 -18.88
CA LEU A 120 7.87 12.37 -18.34
C LEU A 120 6.94 13.55 -18.66
N LYS A 121 7.35 14.47 -19.55
CA LYS A 121 6.59 15.67 -19.99
C LYS A 121 6.32 16.73 -18.91
N GLY A 122 7.03 16.74 -17.79
CA GLY A 122 6.84 17.75 -16.74
C GLY A 122 5.55 17.52 -15.95
N PHE A 123 4.74 18.56 -15.76
CA PHE A 123 3.42 18.46 -15.12
C PHE A 123 2.41 17.78 -16.06
N TYR A 124 2.57 16.46 -16.22
CA TYR A 124 1.89 15.64 -17.21
C TYR A 124 0.40 15.46 -16.93
N LYS A 125 -0.39 15.17 -17.97
CA LYS A 125 -1.76 14.68 -17.77
C LYS A 125 -1.69 13.27 -17.19
N ARG A 126 -2.36 13.01 -16.05
CA ARG A 126 -2.21 11.78 -15.26
C ARG A 126 -2.50 10.48 -16.03
N ASP A 127 -3.33 10.54 -17.06
CA ASP A 127 -3.73 9.44 -17.95
C ASP A 127 -3.03 9.48 -19.33
N ASP A 128 -1.90 10.20 -19.46
CA ASP A 128 -1.10 10.23 -20.69
C ASP A 128 -0.38 8.89 -20.90
N PRO A 129 -0.73 8.11 -21.95
CA PRO A 129 -0.22 6.75 -22.12
C PRO A 129 1.29 6.71 -22.38
N GLU A 130 1.89 7.75 -22.95
CA GLU A 130 3.34 7.81 -23.20
C GLU A 130 4.14 8.16 -21.94
N VAL A 131 3.51 8.82 -20.96
CA VAL A 131 4.12 9.04 -19.63
C VAL A 131 4.02 7.77 -18.81
N ILE A 132 2.83 7.19 -18.71
CA ILE A 132 2.58 5.91 -18.02
C ILE A 132 3.52 4.80 -18.55
N LYS A 133 3.69 4.69 -19.86
CA LYS A 133 4.63 3.73 -20.47
C LYS A 133 6.06 3.91 -19.95
N LYS A 134 6.53 5.15 -19.80
CA LYS A 134 7.86 5.47 -19.26
C LYS A 134 7.94 5.24 -17.75
N GLN A 135 6.88 5.52 -16.99
CA GLN A 135 6.82 5.18 -15.57
C GLN A 135 7.00 3.67 -15.37
N LEU A 136 6.25 2.85 -16.11
CA LEU A 136 6.38 1.38 -16.07
C LEU A 136 7.76 0.90 -16.53
N GLU A 137 8.32 1.49 -17.60
CA GLU A 137 9.67 1.20 -18.09
C GLU A 137 10.75 1.54 -17.05
N TYR A 138 10.65 2.70 -16.39
CA TYR A 138 11.57 3.12 -15.33
C TYR A 138 11.44 2.28 -14.07
N MET A 139 10.23 1.93 -13.60
CA MET A 139 10.06 0.97 -12.51
C MET A 139 10.78 -0.34 -12.84
N LYS A 140 10.49 -0.95 -13.99
CA LYS A 140 11.04 -2.26 -14.35
C LYS A 140 12.56 -2.25 -14.53
N SER A 141 13.09 -1.19 -15.16
CA SER A 141 14.51 -1.13 -15.54
C SER A 141 15.45 -0.82 -14.37
N TYR A 142 14.93 -0.29 -13.26
CA TYR A 142 15.69 0.09 -12.07
C TYR A 142 15.44 -0.83 -10.86
N GLY A 143 14.92 -2.04 -11.08
CA GLY A 143 14.80 -3.06 -10.03
C GLY A 143 13.54 -2.93 -9.16
N ILE A 144 12.43 -2.44 -9.70
CA ILE A 144 11.10 -2.55 -9.09
C ILE A 144 10.33 -3.65 -9.83
N ASP A 145 9.76 -4.60 -9.08
CA ASP A 145 9.04 -5.75 -9.62
C ASP A 145 7.56 -5.52 -9.79
N PHE A 146 6.96 -4.80 -8.86
CA PHE A 146 5.54 -4.50 -8.88
C PHE A 146 5.19 -3.12 -8.32
N PHE A 147 4.03 -2.60 -8.73
CA PHE A 147 3.42 -1.45 -8.07
C PHE A 147 2.13 -1.83 -7.34
N ALA A 148 1.93 -1.29 -6.14
CA ALA A 148 0.70 -1.38 -5.36
C ALA A 148 -0.08 -0.07 -5.59
N TYR A 149 -1.14 -0.12 -6.40
CA TYR A 149 -1.88 1.07 -6.80
C TYR A 149 -2.93 1.43 -5.74
N ASN A 150 -2.85 2.65 -5.19
CA ASN A 150 -3.83 3.14 -4.22
C ASN A 150 -5.20 3.34 -4.91
N TRP A 151 -6.15 2.50 -4.52
CA TRP A 151 -7.44 2.31 -5.18
C TRP A 151 -8.57 2.71 -4.24
N PHE A 152 -9.50 3.52 -4.76
CA PHE A 152 -10.56 4.16 -3.99
C PHE A 152 -11.93 3.87 -4.62
N TYR A 153 -12.97 3.80 -3.78
CA TYR A 153 -14.32 3.46 -4.17
C TYR A 153 -15.36 4.20 -3.31
N GLY A 154 -16.13 5.06 -3.96
CA GLY A 154 -17.17 5.85 -3.29
C GLY A 154 -18.43 5.01 -3.07
N ARG A 155 -18.68 4.52 -1.85
CA ARG A 155 -19.79 3.59 -1.51
C ARG A 155 -21.21 4.11 -1.82
N HIS A 156 -21.39 5.42 -1.95
CA HIS A 156 -22.69 6.11 -1.94
C HIS A 156 -23.26 6.45 -3.33
N TYR A 157 -22.48 6.30 -4.40
CA TYR A 157 -22.88 6.73 -5.75
C TYR A 157 -23.89 5.79 -6.41
N TYR A 158 -25.14 6.22 -6.55
CA TYR A 158 -26.08 5.59 -7.47
C TYR A 158 -25.93 6.17 -8.88
N TYR A 159 -26.03 5.30 -9.88
CA TYR A 159 -25.90 5.64 -11.30
C TYR A 159 -26.85 4.80 -12.15
N HIS A 160 -27.01 5.20 -13.41
CA HIS A 160 -28.09 4.79 -14.31
C HIS A 160 -27.50 4.16 -15.56
N LEU A 161 -27.73 2.85 -15.78
CA LEU A 161 -27.13 2.13 -16.90
C LEU A 161 -27.69 2.55 -18.26
N ASP A 162 -28.94 3.02 -18.33
CA ASP A 162 -29.54 3.50 -19.58
C ASP A 162 -29.10 4.95 -19.90
N TYR A 163 -28.37 5.62 -19.01
CA TYR A 163 -27.87 6.97 -19.19
C TYR A 163 -26.44 6.98 -19.76
N GLY A 164 -26.28 7.41 -21.02
CA GLY A 164 -25.04 7.28 -21.79
C GLY A 164 -23.72 7.68 -21.08
N PRO A 165 -23.64 8.81 -20.37
CA PRO A 165 -22.45 9.18 -19.59
C PRO A 165 -22.10 8.23 -18.44
N GLN A 166 -23.09 7.53 -17.87
CA GLN A 166 -22.93 6.63 -16.71
C GLN A 166 -22.94 5.14 -17.09
N SER A 167 -23.39 4.77 -18.29
CA SER A 167 -23.51 3.38 -18.77
C SER A 167 -22.20 2.59 -18.80
N LYS A 168 -21.05 3.28 -18.70
CA LYS A 168 -19.70 2.71 -18.66
C LYS A 168 -19.21 2.39 -17.24
N MET A 169 -19.94 2.78 -16.20
CA MET A 169 -19.58 2.47 -14.82
C MET A 169 -19.84 0.99 -14.52
N TYR A 170 -18.85 0.29 -13.96
CA TYR A 170 -18.95 -1.13 -13.64
C TYR A 170 -20.22 -1.45 -12.83
N TYR A 171 -21.04 -2.39 -13.29
CA TYR A 171 -22.08 -3.02 -12.48
C TYR A 171 -22.07 -4.54 -12.72
N PRO A 172 -22.12 -5.39 -11.68
CA PRO A 172 -21.99 -6.82 -11.88
C PRO A 172 -23.12 -7.38 -12.77
N LYS A 173 -22.75 -8.25 -13.71
CA LYS A 173 -23.68 -8.78 -14.72
C LYS A 173 -24.88 -9.49 -14.08
N GLY A 174 -26.08 -9.08 -14.47
CA GLY A 174 -27.33 -9.70 -14.01
C GLY A 174 -27.83 -9.24 -12.64
N TRP A 175 -27.14 -8.28 -11.98
CA TRP A 175 -27.68 -7.62 -10.80
C TRP A 175 -28.87 -6.71 -11.17
N GLN A 176 -29.73 -6.41 -10.19
CA GLN A 176 -31.01 -5.76 -10.43
C GLN A 176 -30.87 -4.27 -10.80
N THR A 177 -31.67 -3.82 -11.75
CA THR A 177 -31.82 -2.40 -12.11
C THR A 177 -33.28 -1.99 -12.16
N ASP A 178 -33.56 -0.73 -11.83
CA ASP A 178 -34.90 -0.15 -11.93
C ASP A 178 -35.09 0.51 -13.31
N LYS A 179 -35.82 -0.18 -14.18
CA LYS A 179 -36.17 0.31 -15.52
C LYS A 179 -37.09 1.53 -15.51
N ASN A 180 -37.82 1.78 -14.41
CA ASN A 180 -38.66 2.98 -14.27
C ASN A 180 -37.82 4.21 -13.90
N ARG A 181 -36.54 4.02 -13.56
CA ARG A 181 -35.58 5.07 -13.19
C ARG A 181 -34.33 5.00 -14.08
N SER A 182 -34.50 4.93 -15.40
CA SER A 182 -33.40 4.91 -16.38
C SER A 182 -32.34 3.82 -16.13
N GLY A 183 -32.78 2.64 -15.68
CA GLY A 183 -31.87 1.53 -15.38
C GLY A 183 -30.97 1.82 -14.17
N ARG A 184 -31.47 2.56 -13.17
CA ARG A 184 -30.74 2.82 -11.91
C ARG A 184 -30.31 1.51 -11.27
N VAL A 185 -29.05 1.41 -10.89
CA VAL A 185 -28.53 0.21 -10.21
C VAL A 185 -29.10 0.07 -8.81
N ALA A 186 -29.46 -1.15 -8.40
CA ALA A 186 -30.02 -1.41 -7.07
C ALA A 186 -28.99 -1.36 -5.93
N VAL A 187 -27.68 -1.44 -6.26
CA VAL A 187 -26.59 -1.37 -5.27
C VAL A 187 -25.59 -0.30 -5.69
N PRO A 188 -25.37 0.74 -4.85
CA PRO A 188 -24.55 1.88 -5.21
C PRO A 188 -23.06 1.55 -5.25
N GLY A 189 -22.28 2.54 -5.64
CA GLY A 189 -20.84 2.59 -5.52
C GLY A 189 -20.10 2.41 -6.84
N MET A 190 -18.97 3.12 -6.97
CA MET A 190 -18.12 3.13 -8.15
C MET A 190 -16.66 3.40 -7.75
N VAL A 191 -15.72 3.01 -8.62
CA VAL A 191 -14.30 3.37 -8.48
C VAL A 191 -14.15 4.89 -8.58
N GLU A 192 -13.42 5.48 -7.65
CA GLU A 192 -12.99 6.87 -7.70
C GLU A 192 -11.58 6.95 -8.29
N TRP A 193 -11.33 7.95 -9.13
CA TRP A 193 -10.01 8.25 -9.72
C TRP A 193 -9.40 7.09 -10.55
N GLY A 194 -10.24 6.16 -11.01
CA GLY A 194 -9.82 4.93 -11.73
C GLY A 194 -9.38 5.12 -13.17
N ASP A 195 -9.55 6.31 -13.78
CA ASP A 195 -9.21 6.55 -15.19
C ASP A 195 -7.70 6.36 -15.48
N GLN A 196 -6.85 6.83 -14.57
CA GLN A 196 -5.39 6.64 -14.67
C GLN A 196 -5.01 5.15 -14.58
N LEU A 197 -5.57 4.42 -13.60
CA LEU A 197 -5.35 2.97 -13.49
C LEU A 197 -5.79 2.26 -14.78
N LYS A 198 -6.96 2.61 -15.33
CA LYS A 198 -7.45 2.03 -16.57
C LYS A 198 -6.44 2.18 -17.72
N VAL A 199 -5.97 3.41 -17.99
CA VAL A 199 -4.97 3.63 -19.04
C VAL A 199 -3.65 2.92 -18.71
N MET A 200 -3.24 2.88 -17.44
CA MET A 200 -2.05 2.14 -17.00
C MET A 200 -2.14 0.64 -17.27
N LEU A 201 -3.31 0.04 -17.03
CA LEU A 201 -3.56 -1.37 -17.30
C LEU A 201 -3.70 -1.67 -18.80
N GLU A 202 -4.20 -0.74 -19.60
CA GLU A 202 -4.23 -0.84 -21.08
C GLU A 202 -2.80 -0.75 -21.66
N VAL A 203 -2.00 0.23 -21.20
CA VAL A 203 -0.59 0.40 -21.60
C VAL A 203 0.23 -0.83 -21.19
N ASN A 204 0.17 -1.27 -19.93
CA ASN A 204 0.93 -2.44 -19.46
C ASN A 204 0.55 -3.70 -20.25
N ALA A 205 -0.72 -3.92 -20.55
CA ALA A 205 -1.17 -5.05 -21.35
C ALA A 205 -0.64 -5.02 -22.81
N SER A 206 -0.38 -3.83 -23.37
CA SER A 206 0.17 -3.64 -24.71
C SER A 206 1.68 -3.89 -24.82
N LEU A 207 2.41 -3.89 -23.69
CA LEU A 207 3.84 -4.15 -23.67
C LEU A 207 4.15 -5.63 -23.93
N PRO A 208 5.32 -5.96 -24.52
CA PRO A 208 5.86 -7.32 -24.54
C PRO A 208 5.88 -7.95 -23.15
N LYS A 209 5.67 -9.27 -23.05
CA LYS A 209 5.39 -9.97 -21.77
C LYS A 209 6.50 -9.79 -20.73
N GLU A 210 7.75 -9.75 -21.18
CA GLU A 210 8.95 -9.52 -20.39
C GLU A 210 9.09 -8.07 -19.87
N LYS A 211 8.37 -7.13 -20.47
CA LYS A 211 8.30 -5.71 -20.06
C LYS A 211 7.07 -5.36 -19.25
N GLN A 212 6.14 -6.30 -19.04
CA GLN A 212 4.94 -6.05 -18.22
C GLN A 212 5.32 -5.98 -16.74
N MET A 213 4.96 -4.89 -16.07
CA MET A 213 5.05 -4.79 -14.62
C MET A 213 4.01 -5.71 -13.97
N LYS A 214 4.36 -6.30 -12.82
CA LYS A 214 3.36 -6.87 -11.93
C LYS A 214 2.68 -5.75 -11.14
N TRP A 215 1.46 -5.99 -10.66
CA TRP A 215 0.77 -4.98 -9.85
C TRP A 215 -0.27 -5.57 -8.91
N ALA A 216 -0.55 -4.86 -7.82
CA ALA A 216 -1.59 -5.20 -6.85
C ALA A 216 -2.48 -3.98 -6.56
N LEU A 217 -3.65 -4.22 -6.00
CA LEU A 217 -4.46 -3.17 -5.39
C LEU A 217 -3.90 -2.84 -4.00
N ASN A 218 -3.79 -1.55 -3.68
CA ASN A 218 -3.79 -1.09 -2.30
C ASN A 218 -5.13 -0.40 -2.03
N TRP A 219 -5.99 -1.07 -1.27
CA TRP A 219 -7.35 -0.60 -1.03
C TRP A 219 -7.35 0.51 0.02
N CYS A 220 -7.67 1.73 -0.40
CA CYS A 220 -7.62 2.95 0.40
C CYS A 220 -9.02 3.53 0.68
N ASP A 221 -10.05 2.68 0.69
CA ASP A 221 -11.38 3.09 1.12
C ASP A 221 -11.40 3.51 2.58
N ASP A 222 -12.36 4.38 2.88
CA ASP A 222 -12.80 4.77 4.21
C ASP A 222 -12.00 5.92 4.86
N SER A 223 -11.84 7.04 4.15
CA SER A 223 -11.67 8.34 4.82
C SER A 223 -12.94 8.71 5.62
N ASN A 224 -12.85 9.71 6.51
CA ASN A 224 -14.01 10.15 7.28
C ASN A 224 -15.09 10.79 6.39
N GLU A 225 -14.71 11.56 5.35
CA GLU A 225 -15.67 12.16 4.43
C GLU A 225 -16.49 11.10 3.70
N ARG A 226 -15.83 10.03 3.21
CA ARG A 226 -16.49 8.91 2.52
C ARG A 226 -17.50 8.18 3.41
N TRP A 227 -17.18 8.03 4.70
CA TRP A 227 -18.12 7.47 5.68
C TRP A 227 -19.33 8.38 5.91
N MET A 228 -19.12 9.70 6.04
CA MET A 228 -20.22 10.65 6.19
C MET A 228 -21.09 10.72 4.93
N LEU A 229 -20.52 10.58 3.73
CA LEU A 229 -21.26 10.49 2.47
C LEU A 229 -22.06 9.19 2.35
N TRP A 230 -21.52 8.07 2.83
CA TRP A 230 -22.26 6.80 2.94
C TRP A 230 -23.46 6.94 3.89
N LEU A 231 -23.28 7.52 5.06
CA LEU A 231 -24.36 7.70 6.04
C LEU A 231 -25.47 8.67 5.58
N LYS A 232 -25.22 9.47 4.55
CA LYS A 232 -26.24 10.33 3.91
C LYS A 232 -27.21 9.57 3.00
N VAL A 233 -26.91 8.33 2.57
CA VAL A 233 -27.80 7.57 1.69
C VAL A 233 -29.20 7.49 2.30
N GLY A 234 -30.21 8.05 1.63
CA GLY A 234 -31.59 8.08 2.14
C GLY A 234 -31.91 9.18 3.16
N ALA A 235 -30.99 10.10 3.44
CA ALA A 235 -31.28 11.28 4.25
C ALA A 235 -32.34 12.17 3.57
N PRO A 236 -33.16 12.93 4.33
CA PRO A 236 -34.22 13.76 3.76
C PRO A 236 -33.74 14.74 2.69
N GLU A 237 -32.53 15.29 2.85
CA GLU A 237 -31.89 16.19 1.88
C GLU A 237 -31.53 15.47 0.56
N GLU A 238 -31.10 14.22 0.63
CA GLU A 238 -30.75 13.42 -0.55
C GLU A 238 -31.98 12.94 -1.32
N ILE A 239 -33.07 12.66 -0.61
CA ILE A 239 -34.38 12.36 -1.22
C ILE A 239 -34.97 13.62 -1.87
N ALA A 240 -34.93 14.76 -1.17
CA ALA A 240 -35.48 16.03 -1.66
C ALA A 240 -34.75 16.56 -2.91
N ARG A 241 -33.48 16.19 -3.13
CA ARG A 241 -32.71 16.50 -4.35
C ARG A 241 -32.68 15.38 -5.39
N GLU A 242 -33.53 14.35 -5.22
CA GLU A 242 -33.66 13.17 -6.10
C GLU A 242 -32.37 12.35 -6.29
N ALA A 243 -31.38 12.51 -5.39
CA ALA A 243 -30.18 11.68 -5.38
C ALA A 243 -30.44 10.29 -4.81
N ASN A 244 -31.33 10.21 -3.82
CA ASN A 244 -31.89 8.96 -3.29
C ASN A 244 -33.40 8.89 -3.45
N TYR A 245 -33.96 7.70 -3.28
CA TYR A 245 -35.39 7.43 -3.33
C TYR A 245 -35.90 6.79 -2.04
N GLU A 246 -37.22 6.86 -1.83
CA GLU A 246 -37.88 6.24 -0.69
C GLU A 246 -37.51 4.74 -0.54
N GLY A 247 -37.12 4.36 0.68
CA GLY A 247 -36.65 3.02 1.02
C GLY A 247 -35.13 2.82 0.94
N GLU A 248 -34.40 3.62 0.14
CA GLU A 248 -32.93 3.62 0.16
C GLU A 248 -32.42 4.14 1.51
N LYS A 249 -31.46 3.44 2.12
CA LYS A 249 -30.83 3.80 3.41
C LYS A 249 -29.49 3.08 3.56
N PRO A 250 -28.56 3.54 4.43
CA PRO A 250 -27.26 2.91 4.61
C PRO A 250 -27.40 1.88 5.73
N ASP A 251 -28.06 0.77 5.45
CA ASP A 251 -28.23 -0.33 6.42
C ASP A 251 -27.17 -1.44 6.26
N LYS A 252 -27.23 -2.43 7.15
CA LYS A 252 -26.30 -3.56 7.20
C LYS A 252 -26.36 -4.42 5.93
N GLU A 253 -27.53 -4.58 5.33
CA GLU A 253 -27.70 -5.40 4.13
C GLU A 253 -27.08 -4.70 2.92
N LEU A 254 -27.37 -3.41 2.74
CA LEU A 254 -26.77 -2.62 1.67
C LEU A 254 -25.25 -2.48 1.85
N TYR A 255 -24.75 -2.30 3.08
CA TYR A 255 -23.31 -2.23 3.37
C TYR A 255 -22.58 -3.52 2.96
N LEU A 256 -23.13 -4.69 3.31
CA LEU A 256 -22.59 -5.99 2.88
C LEU A 256 -22.71 -6.19 1.37
N LYS A 257 -23.79 -5.73 0.73
CA LYS A 257 -23.96 -5.79 -0.74
C LYS A 257 -22.97 -4.91 -1.49
N VAL A 258 -22.65 -3.73 -0.97
CA VAL A 258 -21.59 -2.86 -1.52
C VAL A 258 -20.21 -3.51 -1.34
N HIS A 259 -19.95 -4.18 -0.22
CA HIS A 259 -18.71 -4.95 -0.01
C HIS A 259 -18.57 -6.15 -0.97
N GLU A 260 -19.65 -6.91 -1.18
CA GLU A 260 -19.72 -7.97 -2.19
C GLU A 260 -19.45 -7.41 -3.60
N LYS A 261 -20.07 -6.26 -3.95
CA LYS A 261 -19.88 -5.57 -5.23
C LYS A 261 -18.42 -5.15 -5.47
N ILE A 262 -17.72 -4.67 -4.44
CA ILE A 262 -16.29 -4.31 -4.52
C ILE A 262 -15.43 -5.54 -4.79
N THR A 263 -15.68 -6.64 -4.07
CA THR A 263 -14.93 -7.88 -4.31
C THR A 263 -15.21 -8.43 -5.71
N GLN A 264 -16.47 -8.39 -6.16
CA GLN A 264 -16.85 -8.81 -7.51
C GLN A 264 -16.21 -7.93 -8.60
N LEU A 265 -16.08 -6.63 -8.37
CA LEU A 265 -15.35 -5.72 -9.26
C LEU A 265 -13.89 -6.16 -9.42
N TRP A 266 -13.20 -6.45 -8.31
CA TRP A 266 -11.82 -6.91 -8.39
C TRP A 266 -11.67 -8.24 -9.14
N ILE A 267 -12.63 -9.16 -8.95
CA ILE A 267 -12.67 -10.45 -9.66
C ILE A 267 -12.84 -10.24 -11.18
N ASP A 268 -13.84 -9.44 -11.56
CA ASP A 268 -14.25 -9.25 -12.95
C ASP A 268 -13.20 -8.43 -13.74
N GLU A 269 -12.71 -7.33 -13.17
CA GLU A 269 -11.84 -6.36 -13.86
C GLU A 269 -10.33 -6.65 -13.72
N TYR A 270 -9.89 -7.21 -12.58
CA TYR A 270 -8.46 -7.19 -12.20
C TYR A 270 -7.84 -8.58 -11.96
N PHE A 271 -8.44 -9.44 -11.14
CA PHE A 271 -7.82 -10.70 -10.70
C PHE A 271 -7.64 -11.72 -11.84
N SER A 272 -8.41 -11.62 -12.92
CA SER A 272 -8.26 -12.47 -14.11
C SER A 272 -6.98 -12.15 -14.91
N ARG A 273 -6.40 -10.96 -14.74
CA ARG A 273 -5.25 -10.51 -15.54
C ARG A 273 -3.97 -11.30 -15.25
N GLY A 274 -3.16 -11.48 -16.29
CA GLY A 274 -1.86 -12.16 -16.19
C GLY A 274 -0.74 -11.29 -15.58
N ASP A 275 -0.94 -9.98 -15.52
CA ASP A 275 -0.04 -9.02 -14.87
C ASP A 275 -0.40 -8.73 -13.41
N TYR A 276 -1.55 -9.19 -12.92
CA TYR A 276 -1.91 -9.09 -11.51
C TYR A 276 -0.93 -9.92 -10.64
N LEU A 277 -0.55 -9.37 -9.49
CA LEU A 277 0.33 -10.01 -8.51
C LEU A 277 -0.43 -11.10 -7.76
N LYS A 278 0.12 -12.32 -7.83
CA LYS A 278 -0.47 -13.52 -7.25
C LYS A 278 0.59 -14.30 -6.51
N GLU A 279 0.17 -14.96 -5.44
CA GLU A 279 0.98 -15.89 -4.67
C GLU A 279 1.34 -17.14 -5.47
N LYS A 280 2.31 -17.91 -4.95
CA LYS A 280 2.70 -19.21 -5.50
C LYS A 280 1.52 -20.22 -5.50
N ASP A 281 0.47 -20.01 -4.67
CA ASP A 281 -0.78 -20.78 -4.65
C ASP A 281 -1.89 -20.26 -5.61
N GLY A 282 -1.62 -19.18 -6.34
CA GLY A 282 -2.55 -18.57 -7.30
C GLY A 282 -3.52 -17.53 -6.72
N ARG A 283 -3.53 -17.27 -5.41
CA ARG A 283 -4.37 -16.21 -4.82
C ARG A 283 -3.90 -14.82 -5.25
N PRO A 284 -4.80 -13.92 -5.70
CA PRO A 284 -4.49 -12.51 -5.87
C PRO A 284 -4.15 -11.86 -4.53
N LEU A 285 -3.12 -11.01 -4.53
CA LEU A 285 -2.72 -10.23 -3.36
C LEU A 285 -3.44 -8.87 -3.36
N VAL A 286 -3.99 -8.48 -2.21
CA VAL A 286 -4.58 -7.15 -1.97
C VAL A 286 -3.93 -6.54 -0.72
N TYR A 287 -3.31 -5.37 -0.89
CA TYR A 287 -2.94 -4.53 0.24
C TYR A 287 -4.19 -3.81 0.77
N PHE A 288 -4.31 -3.70 2.08
CA PHE A 288 -5.45 -3.07 2.76
C PHE A 288 -4.92 -1.91 3.60
N TYR A 289 -5.21 -0.69 3.18
CA TYR A 289 -4.76 0.51 3.87
C TYR A 289 -5.57 0.73 5.15
N PHE A 290 -4.87 0.84 6.29
CA PHE A 290 -5.45 1.20 7.59
C PHE A 290 -6.72 0.39 7.98
N PRO A 291 -6.59 -0.93 8.24
CA PRO A 291 -7.71 -1.81 8.53
C PRO A 291 -8.64 -1.36 9.69
N GLN A 292 -8.14 -0.55 10.61
CA GLN A 292 -8.90 0.00 11.74
C GLN A 292 -10.06 0.91 11.30
N ASP A 293 -9.94 1.54 10.13
CA ASP A 293 -10.97 2.42 9.59
C ASP A 293 -12.17 1.60 9.12
N ALA A 294 -11.92 0.55 8.33
CA ALA A 294 -12.94 -0.43 7.96
C ALA A 294 -13.52 -1.15 9.19
N GLU A 295 -12.71 -1.54 10.18
CA GLU A 295 -13.20 -2.15 11.43
C GLU A 295 -14.18 -1.22 12.17
N SER A 296 -13.82 0.06 12.35
CA SER A 296 -14.66 1.03 13.06
C SER A 296 -16.04 1.22 12.43
N ARG A 297 -16.12 1.10 11.09
CA ARG A 297 -17.32 1.29 10.27
C ARG A 297 -18.15 0.02 10.17
N ALA A 298 -17.51 -1.15 10.06
CA ALA A 298 -18.17 -2.44 10.21
C ALA A 298 -18.86 -2.56 11.59
N ALA A 299 -18.18 -2.11 12.65
CA ALA A 299 -18.69 -2.21 14.02
C ALA A 299 -19.93 -1.34 14.29
N TYR A 300 -20.23 -0.33 13.46
CA TYR A 300 -21.51 0.40 13.50
C TYR A 300 -22.72 -0.48 13.12
N TYR A 301 -22.49 -1.53 12.31
CA TYR A 301 -23.50 -2.50 11.89
C TYR A 301 -23.45 -3.81 12.68
N ASP A 302 -22.81 -3.85 13.86
CA ASP A 302 -22.51 -5.10 14.58
C ASP A 302 -21.83 -6.14 13.68
N LEU A 303 -20.85 -5.69 12.87
CA LEU A 303 -19.94 -6.52 12.09
C LEU A 303 -18.52 -6.36 12.62
N LYS A 304 -17.73 -7.42 12.50
CA LYS A 304 -16.27 -7.39 12.67
C LYS A 304 -15.63 -7.20 11.30
N LEU A 305 -14.39 -6.70 11.27
CA LEU A 305 -13.61 -6.69 10.03
C LEU A 305 -13.45 -8.10 9.43
N LYS A 306 -13.37 -9.13 10.27
CA LYS A 306 -13.35 -10.53 9.82
C LYS A 306 -14.56 -10.90 8.98
N ASP A 307 -15.76 -10.41 9.32
CA ASP A 307 -16.98 -10.75 8.60
C ASP A 307 -16.95 -10.20 7.16
N LEU A 308 -16.29 -9.04 6.97
CA LEU A 308 -16.05 -8.44 5.65
C LEU A 308 -14.97 -9.21 4.86
N LEU A 309 -13.84 -9.54 5.48
CA LEU A 309 -12.79 -10.32 4.82
C LEU A 309 -13.27 -11.73 4.46
N ASP A 310 -14.05 -12.39 5.34
CA ASP A 310 -14.70 -13.67 5.07
C ASP A 310 -15.69 -13.59 3.91
N LEU A 311 -16.45 -12.49 3.79
CA LEU A 311 -17.33 -12.24 2.64
C LEU A 311 -16.51 -12.13 1.35
N SER A 312 -15.39 -11.38 1.35
CA SER A 312 -14.51 -11.30 0.18
C SER A 312 -13.92 -12.67 -0.19
N GLN A 313 -13.49 -13.47 0.78
CA GLN A 313 -12.99 -14.84 0.55
C GLN A 313 -14.08 -15.75 -0.05
N GLN A 314 -15.32 -15.64 0.44
CA GLN A 314 -16.47 -16.41 -0.09
C GLN A 314 -16.81 -16.00 -1.53
N THR A 315 -16.83 -14.70 -1.84
CA THR A 315 -17.10 -14.20 -3.19
C THR A 315 -16.02 -14.65 -4.18
N ALA A 316 -14.74 -14.58 -3.80
CA ALA A 316 -13.62 -15.09 -4.61
C ALA A 316 -13.73 -16.61 -4.86
N LYS A 317 -14.02 -17.41 -3.83
CA LYS A 317 -14.18 -18.86 -3.95
C LYS A 317 -15.39 -19.26 -4.79
N LYS A 318 -16.50 -18.53 -4.69
CA LYS A 318 -17.69 -18.70 -5.53
C LYS A 318 -17.41 -18.39 -7.01
N ALA A 319 -16.48 -17.48 -7.29
CA ALA A 319 -15.97 -17.19 -8.64
C ALA A 319 -14.88 -18.18 -9.13
N GLY A 320 -14.54 -19.21 -8.35
CA GLY A 320 -13.56 -20.23 -8.72
C GLY A 320 -12.10 -19.89 -8.40
N LEU A 321 -11.83 -18.82 -7.65
CA LEU A 321 -10.49 -18.49 -7.17
C LEU A 321 -10.17 -19.27 -5.87
N PRO A 322 -8.90 -19.59 -5.58
CA PRO A 322 -8.51 -20.25 -4.32
C PRO A 322 -8.83 -19.41 -3.06
N GLY A 323 -8.93 -18.09 -3.21
CA GLY A 323 -9.17 -17.11 -2.16
C GLY A 323 -8.55 -15.77 -2.55
N ILE A 324 -8.24 -14.95 -1.56
CA ILE A 324 -7.45 -13.70 -1.67
C ILE A 324 -6.34 -13.77 -0.59
N LYS A 325 -5.18 -13.15 -0.81
CA LYS A 325 -4.19 -12.87 0.26
C LYS A 325 -4.31 -11.40 0.65
N PHE A 326 -4.55 -11.11 1.93
CA PHE A 326 -4.68 -9.74 2.43
C PHE A 326 -3.46 -9.35 3.27
N ILE A 327 -2.84 -8.21 2.91
CA ILE A 327 -1.71 -7.61 3.64
C ILE A 327 -2.14 -6.26 4.21
N ALA A 328 -2.03 -6.10 5.53
CA ALA A 328 -2.39 -4.85 6.19
C ALA A 328 -1.29 -3.79 6.02
N VAL A 329 -1.62 -2.62 5.45
CA VAL A 329 -0.72 -1.47 5.47
C VAL A 329 -1.02 -0.64 6.72
N THR A 330 -0.03 -0.45 7.59
CA THR A 330 -0.22 0.13 8.93
C THR A 330 0.67 1.35 9.20
N ALA A 331 0.29 2.13 10.21
CA ALA A 331 1.07 3.25 10.73
C ALA A 331 2.24 2.77 11.65
N GLY A 332 2.78 3.66 12.48
CA GLY A 332 3.81 3.35 13.49
C GLY A 332 3.29 3.00 14.89
N PRO A 333 4.11 2.41 15.79
CA PRO A 333 3.75 2.21 17.19
C PRO A 333 3.72 3.55 17.91
N MET A 334 2.75 3.67 18.82
CA MET A 334 2.42 4.92 19.51
C MET A 334 2.66 4.79 21.01
N LEU A 335 2.92 5.91 21.66
CA LEU A 335 3.05 6.04 23.10
C LEU A 335 1.67 6.09 23.78
N GLU A 336 1.61 5.80 25.08
CA GLU A 336 0.36 5.78 25.84
C GLU A 336 -0.35 7.16 25.85
N ASN A 337 0.41 8.25 25.91
CA ASN A 337 -0.12 9.62 25.81
C ASN A 337 -0.70 9.96 24.42
N GLU A 338 -0.36 9.18 23.39
CA GLU A 338 -0.91 9.32 22.03
C GLU A 338 -2.17 8.50 21.81
N ARG A 339 -2.64 7.70 22.80
CA ARG A 339 -3.86 6.87 22.68
C ARG A 339 -5.10 7.64 22.23
N VAL A 340 -5.19 8.94 22.53
CA VAL A 340 -6.27 9.82 22.05
C VAL A 340 -6.30 9.97 20.52
N TYR A 341 -5.19 9.71 19.83
CA TYR A 341 -5.04 9.63 18.37
C TYR A 341 -4.92 8.19 17.85
N GLY A 342 -4.96 7.20 18.74
CA GLY A 342 -4.80 5.78 18.40
C GLY A 342 -5.90 5.19 17.52
N LEU A 343 -5.61 4.01 16.96
CA LEU A 343 -6.44 3.28 15.99
C LEU A 343 -7.82 2.95 16.63
N PRO A 344 -8.93 3.55 16.16
CA PRO A 344 -10.25 3.22 16.67
C PRO A 344 -10.73 1.86 16.14
N ASN A 345 -11.62 1.20 16.87
CA ASN A 345 -12.32 -0.01 16.39
C ASN A 345 -13.85 0.07 16.55
N PHE A 346 -14.37 1.29 16.73
CA PHE A 346 -15.80 1.54 16.85
C PHE A 346 -16.13 3.00 16.51
N TRP A 347 -17.05 3.21 15.57
CA TRP A 347 -17.66 4.52 15.33
C TRP A 347 -19.07 4.59 15.93
N LYS A 348 -19.41 5.72 16.56
CA LYS A 348 -20.72 5.95 17.17
C LYS A 348 -21.34 7.25 16.65
N PRO A 349 -22.59 7.26 16.15
CA PRO A 349 -23.26 8.50 15.76
C PRO A 349 -23.55 9.38 16.98
N ASN A 350 -23.55 10.70 16.78
CA ASN A 350 -24.02 11.67 17.78
C ASN A 350 -25.54 11.54 17.98
N ASN A 351 -26.26 11.26 16.89
CA ASN A 351 -27.70 11.06 16.83
C ASN A 351 -28.02 9.79 16.03
N PRO A 352 -28.46 8.68 16.64
CA PRO A 352 -28.76 7.43 15.93
C PRO A 352 -29.86 7.56 14.86
N GLN A 353 -30.75 8.55 14.98
CA GLN A 353 -31.81 8.82 13.99
C GLN A 353 -31.31 9.67 12.82
N LYS A 354 -30.14 10.30 12.95
CA LYS A 354 -29.49 11.12 11.92
C LYS A 354 -27.97 10.94 11.94
N PRO A 355 -27.45 9.74 11.63
CA PRO A 355 -26.01 9.45 11.72
C PRO A 355 -25.17 10.33 10.79
N TRP A 356 -25.74 10.88 9.72
CA TRP A 356 -25.07 11.83 8.81
C TRP A 356 -24.79 13.22 9.41
N GLU A 357 -25.38 13.57 10.55
CA GLU A 357 -25.04 14.81 11.30
C GLU A 357 -23.68 14.69 12.04
N GLY A 358 -23.09 13.50 12.09
CA GLY A 358 -21.75 13.26 12.65
C GLY A 358 -21.70 12.20 13.75
N GLY A 359 -20.48 11.87 14.16
CA GLY A 359 -20.21 10.88 15.20
C GLY A 359 -18.78 10.91 15.69
N THR A 360 -18.45 9.98 16.59
CA THR A 360 -17.15 9.90 17.27
C THR A 360 -16.54 8.51 17.11
N TYR A 361 -15.24 8.46 16.81
CA TYR A 361 -14.42 7.26 16.85
C TYR A 361 -13.95 6.95 18.28
N LEU A 362 -14.21 5.73 18.75
CA LEU A 362 -14.04 5.26 20.12
C LEU A 362 -13.16 4.01 20.18
N LYS A 363 -12.89 3.53 21.41
CA LYS A 363 -12.09 2.32 21.70
C LYS A 363 -10.70 2.32 21.02
N LYS A 364 -10.01 3.46 21.12
CA LYS A 364 -8.72 3.70 20.48
C LYS A 364 -7.60 2.84 21.08
N GLN A 365 -6.93 2.09 20.22
CA GLN A 365 -5.82 1.21 20.55
C GLN A 365 -4.49 1.80 20.08
N LEU A 366 -3.41 1.47 20.78
CA LEU A 366 -2.06 1.67 20.23
C LEU A 366 -1.82 0.62 19.15
N LEU A 367 -0.97 0.89 18.14
CA LEU A 367 -0.76 -0.04 17.04
C LEU A 367 -0.23 -1.40 17.53
N GLN A 368 0.64 -1.41 18.54
CA GLN A 368 1.16 -2.61 19.18
C GLN A 368 0.11 -3.47 19.90
N GLU A 369 -1.07 -2.92 20.18
CA GLU A 369 -2.25 -3.65 20.69
C GLU A 369 -3.17 -4.10 19.54
N TYR A 370 -3.16 -3.38 18.42
CA TYR A 370 -3.97 -3.66 17.24
C TYR A 370 -3.36 -4.77 16.37
N VAL A 371 -2.07 -4.68 16.03
CA VAL A 371 -1.34 -5.63 15.16
C VAL A 371 -1.49 -7.10 15.55
N PRO A 372 -1.43 -7.51 16.84
CA PRO A 372 -1.66 -8.92 17.24
C PRO A 372 -3.02 -9.50 16.80
N ARG A 373 -3.99 -8.65 16.46
CA ARG A 373 -5.34 -9.04 16.04
C ARG A 373 -5.44 -9.34 14.54
N LEU A 374 -4.49 -8.86 13.72
CA LEU A 374 -4.56 -8.93 12.26
C LEU A 374 -4.71 -10.37 11.72
N LYS A 375 -3.92 -11.32 12.22
CA LYS A 375 -4.02 -12.73 11.79
C LYS A 375 -5.41 -13.34 12.08
N SER A 376 -6.05 -13.00 13.20
CA SER A 376 -7.39 -13.49 13.53
C SER A 376 -8.52 -12.77 12.78
N MET A 377 -8.24 -11.59 12.21
CA MET A 377 -9.15 -10.90 11.29
C MET A 377 -9.12 -11.50 9.87
N GLY A 378 -8.07 -12.22 9.48
CA GLY A 378 -7.90 -12.80 8.14
C GLY A 378 -6.81 -12.13 7.28
N PHE A 379 -5.90 -11.37 7.89
CA PHE A 379 -4.66 -10.93 7.24
C PHE A 379 -3.58 -12.00 7.36
N GLU A 380 -2.75 -12.14 6.32
CA GLU A 380 -1.61 -13.08 6.25
C GLU A 380 -0.28 -12.34 6.23
N GLY A 381 -0.30 -11.05 6.59
CA GLY A 381 0.88 -10.24 6.77
C GLY A 381 0.56 -8.76 6.92
N MET A 382 1.60 -7.96 7.08
CA MET A 382 1.50 -6.51 7.14
C MET A 382 2.75 -5.81 6.61
N THR A 383 2.63 -4.50 6.38
CA THR A 383 3.73 -3.62 5.99
C THR A 383 3.44 -2.18 6.46
N GLY A 384 4.34 -1.25 6.15
CA GLY A 384 4.15 0.18 6.37
C GLY A 384 3.91 0.95 5.08
N TYR A 385 3.54 2.22 5.24
CA TYR A 385 3.49 3.21 4.17
C TYR A 385 4.60 4.25 4.39
N VAL A 386 4.35 5.26 5.24
CA VAL A 386 5.38 6.16 5.79
C VAL A 386 5.32 6.12 7.31
N TYR A 387 6.48 6.14 7.96
CA TYR A 387 6.59 6.32 9.41
C TYR A 387 7.22 7.67 9.74
N HIS A 388 6.65 8.40 10.69
CA HIS A 388 7.11 9.74 11.11
C HIS A 388 7.91 9.73 12.43
N ASN A 389 7.83 8.63 13.16
CA ASN A 389 8.48 8.43 14.46
C ASN A 389 8.67 6.92 14.71
N PHE A 390 9.36 6.59 15.80
CA PHE A 390 9.29 5.29 16.46
C PHE A 390 9.37 5.52 17.97
N MET A 391 8.29 5.23 18.69
CA MET A 391 8.18 5.49 20.13
C MET A 391 8.53 6.96 20.46
N ASN A 392 9.53 7.20 21.31
CA ASN A 392 9.92 8.57 21.73
C ASN A 392 10.80 9.32 20.71
N LYS A 393 11.15 8.73 19.56
CA LYS A 393 12.03 9.34 18.56
C LYS A 393 11.25 9.80 17.32
N ASP A 394 11.22 11.10 17.09
CA ASP A 394 10.69 11.73 15.89
C ASP A 394 11.69 11.70 14.72
N ASN A 395 11.16 11.69 13.49
CA ASN A 395 11.96 11.96 12.29
C ASN A 395 12.09 13.47 12.08
N LYS A 396 13.26 14.03 12.46
CA LYS A 396 13.63 15.45 12.24
C LYS A 396 14.75 15.61 11.20
N SER A 397 15.33 14.48 10.80
CA SER A 397 16.33 14.33 9.76
C SER A 397 16.16 12.95 9.11
N PHE A 398 16.78 12.72 7.95
CA PHE A 398 16.75 11.39 7.35
C PHE A 398 17.63 10.36 8.07
N GLU A 399 18.62 10.82 8.86
CA GLU A 399 19.34 9.96 9.80
C GLU A 399 18.41 9.44 10.90
N ASP A 400 17.58 10.31 11.48
CA ASP A 400 16.53 9.90 12.42
C ASP A 400 15.54 8.92 11.78
N MET A 401 15.11 9.20 10.54
CA MET A 401 14.21 8.32 9.79
C MET A 401 14.79 6.92 9.57
N ARG A 402 16.09 6.81 9.23
CA ARG A 402 16.75 5.50 9.12
C ARG A 402 16.85 4.77 10.46
N GLU A 403 17.05 5.47 11.57
CA GLU A 403 17.07 4.87 12.90
C GLU A 403 15.67 4.40 13.33
N THR A 404 14.64 5.22 13.15
CA THR A 404 13.27 4.85 13.53
C THR A 404 12.76 3.69 12.71
N TYR A 405 12.98 3.68 11.39
CA TYR A 405 12.65 2.55 10.51
C TYR A 405 13.31 1.25 10.96
N LYS A 406 14.60 1.26 11.35
CA LYS A 406 15.25 0.09 11.97
C LYS A 406 14.55 -0.35 13.26
N GLY A 407 14.02 0.58 14.05
CA GLY A 407 13.17 0.29 15.20
C GLY A 407 11.92 -0.50 14.83
N HIS A 408 11.15 -0.02 13.83
CA HIS A 408 9.97 -0.72 13.30
C HIS A 408 10.31 -2.11 12.78
N TRP A 409 11.35 -2.22 11.94
CA TRP A 409 11.70 -3.49 11.32
C TRP A 409 12.11 -4.52 12.37
N ASN A 410 12.98 -4.14 13.33
CA ASN A 410 13.35 -5.04 14.41
C ASN A 410 12.13 -5.45 15.25
N MET A 411 11.26 -4.50 15.63
CA MET A 411 10.07 -4.77 16.45
C MET A 411 9.12 -5.77 15.78
N TRP A 412 8.85 -5.59 14.50
CA TRP A 412 7.86 -6.40 13.79
C TRP A 412 8.43 -7.70 13.24
N SER A 413 9.65 -7.69 12.67
CA SER A 413 10.28 -8.93 12.24
C SER A 413 10.56 -9.89 13.40
N GLU A 414 10.99 -9.38 14.57
CA GLU A 414 11.15 -10.24 15.77
C GLU A 414 9.81 -10.76 16.30
N LYS A 415 8.71 -10.02 16.12
CA LYS A 415 7.37 -10.45 16.54
C LYS A 415 6.89 -11.65 15.72
N PHE A 416 7.13 -11.64 14.41
CA PHE A 416 6.63 -12.64 13.46
C PHE A 416 7.67 -13.70 13.06
N LYS A 417 8.92 -13.63 13.55
CA LYS A 417 10.02 -14.58 13.21
C LYS A 417 9.71 -16.08 13.36
N ASN A 418 8.70 -16.43 14.16
CA ASN A 418 8.27 -17.81 14.44
C ASN A 418 6.90 -18.15 13.80
N ASP A 419 6.33 -17.25 13.00
CA ASP A 419 5.04 -17.40 12.35
C ASP A 419 5.20 -17.33 10.81
N PRO A 420 5.42 -18.46 10.12
CA PRO A 420 5.64 -18.47 8.68
C PRO A 420 4.37 -18.21 7.85
N ASP A 421 3.19 -18.10 8.48
CA ASP A 421 1.94 -17.74 7.80
C ASP A 421 1.56 -16.26 8.02
N PHE A 422 2.49 -15.43 8.52
CA PHE A 422 2.27 -13.98 8.67
C PHE A 422 3.51 -13.17 8.30
N GLU A 423 3.55 -12.65 7.07
CA GLU A 423 4.69 -11.90 6.58
C GLU A 423 4.78 -10.46 7.13
N TYR A 424 6.00 -9.95 7.35
CA TYR A 424 6.25 -8.53 7.57
C TYR A 424 7.13 -8.01 6.44
N GLN A 425 6.49 -7.42 5.44
CA GLN A 425 7.20 -6.87 4.29
C GLN A 425 7.86 -5.54 4.69
N VAL A 426 9.17 -5.43 4.49
CA VAL A 426 10.00 -4.35 5.06
C VAL A 426 9.71 -3.02 4.34
N PRO A 427 9.09 -2.01 4.98
CA PRO A 427 8.80 -0.73 4.34
C PRO A 427 10.02 0.20 4.36
N THR A 428 10.14 1.04 3.33
CA THR A 428 11.18 2.06 3.16
C THR A 428 10.56 3.33 2.59
N ALA A 429 11.24 4.48 2.73
CA ALA A 429 10.77 5.76 2.22
C ALA A 429 11.93 6.69 1.89
N MET A 430 11.78 7.56 0.88
CA MET A 430 12.84 8.53 0.53
C MET A 430 12.84 9.78 1.42
N GLY A 431 11.77 10.03 2.19
CA GLY A 431 11.68 11.20 3.06
C GLY A 431 10.25 11.59 3.41
N TRP A 432 10.12 12.82 3.93
CA TRP A 432 8.86 13.49 4.20
C TRP A 432 9.01 15.02 4.13
N ASP A 433 8.13 15.68 3.37
CA ASP A 433 8.05 17.13 3.27
C ASP A 433 6.70 17.59 2.70
N MET A 434 5.72 17.71 3.61
CA MET A 434 4.32 18.06 3.33
C MET A 434 4.09 19.54 2.99
N ARG A 435 5.15 20.35 2.85
CA ARG A 435 5.05 21.80 2.61
C ARG A 435 4.19 22.19 1.37
N PRO A 436 4.13 21.43 0.26
CA PRO A 436 3.21 21.74 -0.85
C PRO A 436 1.73 21.59 -0.51
N ALA A 437 1.37 20.63 0.34
CA ALA A 437 0.00 20.50 0.85
C ALA A 437 -0.31 21.46 2.02
N GLY A 438 0.66 22.31 2.41
CA GLY A 438 0.52 23.35 3.42
C GLY A 438 1.41 23.19 4.64
N GLY A 439 2.14 22.07 4.77
CA GLY A 439 3.05 21.73 5.88
C GLY A 439 2.34 21.40 7.19
N THR A 440 3.08 20.96 8.20
CA THR A 440 2.56 20.55 9.53
C THR A 440 2.50 21.72 10.54
N TRP A 441 2.28 22.94 10.03
CA TRP A 441 2.17 24.18 10.80
C TRP A 441 0.87 24.24 11.64
N PRO A 442 0.74 25.18 12.61
CA PRO A 442 -0.38 25.17 13.54
C PRO A 442 -1.74 25.29 12.85
N GLN A 443 -2.58 24.28 13.05
CA GLN A 443 -3.90 24.19 12.44
C GLN A 443 -5.00 24.70 13.39
N PRO A 444 -6.02 25.42 12.89
CA PRO A 444 -7.21 25.75 13.67
C PRO A 444 -7.99 24.52 14.17
N SER A 445 -7.79 23.36 13.53
CA SER A 445 -8.39 22.06 13.87
C SER A 445 -7.90 21.45 15.20
N GLY A 446 -6.79 21.95 15.75
CA GLY A 446 -6.23 21.46 17.02
C GLY A 446 -5.38 20.19 16.90
N ILE A 447 -5.04 19.74 15.69
CA ILE A 447 -4.03 18.70 15.45
C ILE A 447 -2.65 19.22 15.91
N PRO A 448 -1.79 18.38 16.53
CA PRO A 448 -0.43 18.77 16.92
C PRO A 448 0.34 19.36 15.74
N SER A 449 0.98 20.51 15.97
CA SER A 449 1.82 21.15 14.96
C SER A 449 3.26 20.67 15.07
N GLU A 450 3.78 20.16 13.96
CA GLU A 450 5.08 19.50 13.94
C GLU A 450 5.99 19.93 12.77
N PRO A 451 6.11 21.23 12.43
CA PRO A 451 6.82 21.70 11.23
C PRO A 451 8.33 21.34 11.22
N GLN A 452 8.89 20.93 12.35
CA GLN A 452 10.23 20.33 12.45
C GLN A 452 10.34 18.92 11.83
N LYS A 453 9.22 18.27 11.52
CA LYS A 453 9.15 16.98 10.82
C LYS A 453 8.99 17.15 9.30
N ASP A 454 8.58 18.32 8.83
CA ASP A 454 8.72 18.66 7.41
C ASP A 454 10.22 18.87 7.09
N ARG A 455 10.65 18.49 5.87
CA ARG A 455 12.05 18.52 5.38
C ARG A 455 12.93 17.37 5.87
N VAL A 456 12.35 16.20 6.13
CA VAL A 456 13.12 14.95 6.21
C VAL A 456 13.49 14.55 4.79
N HIS A 457 14.64 15.01 4.30
CA HIS A 457 15.11 14.75 2.94
C HIS A 457 16.29 13.78 2.95
N SER A 458 16.27 12.79 2.06
CA SER A 458 17.44 11.97 1.75
C SER A 458 18.17 12.47 0.51
N ASP A 459 19.26 11.78 0.19
CA ASP A 459 19.98 11.85 -1.08
C ASP A 459 20.24 10.42 -1.57
N LYS A 460 20.82 10.26 -2.77
CA LYS A 460 21.19 8.95 -3.32
C LYS A 460 21.95 8.05 -2.34
N ASN A 461 22.93 8.60 -1.62
CA ASN A 461 23.82 7.83 -0.75
C ASN A 461 23.10 7.33 0.51
N SER A 462 22.38 8.22 1.18
CA SER A 462 21.65 7.93 2.40
C SER A 462 20.44 7.03 2.13
N PHE A 463 19.73 7.22 1.01
CA PHE A 463 18.66 6.31 0.59
C PHE A 463 19.21 4.92 0.21
N THR A 464 20.30 4.84 -0.57
CA THR A 464 21.02 3.57 -0.83
C THR A 464 21.38 2.85 0.47
N ALA A 465 21.82 3.58 1.49
CA ALA A 465 22.14 3.00 2.79
C ALA A 465 20.90 2.48 3.54
N MET A 466 19.76 3.16 3.44
CA MET A 466 18.47 2.66 3.95
C MET A 466 18.02 1.38 3.25
N LEU A 467 18.10 1.34 1.91
CA LEU A 467 17.74 0.15 1.14
C LEU A 467 18.63 -1.05 1.48
N LYS A 468 19.93 -0.85 1.69
CA LYS A 468 20.85 -1.91 2.16
C LYS A 468 20.51 -2.41 3.57
N ASP A 469 20.11 -1.53 4.49
CA ASP A 469 19.65 -1.94 5.81
C ASP A 469 18.32 -2.74 5.73
N ALA A 470 17.41 -2.34 4.84
CA ALA A 470 16.15 -3.03 4.60
C ALA A 470 16.37 -4.41 3.97
N GLN A 471 17.26 -4.52 2.98
CA GLN A 471 17.69 -5.78 2.38
C GLN A 471 18.26 -6.75 3.43
N GLN A 472 19.20 -6.28 4.26
CA GLN A 472 19.78 -7.09 5.34
C GLN A 472 18.72 -7.58 6.32
N THR A 473 17.71 -6.76 6.59
CA THR A 473 16.59 -7.14 7.47
C THR A 473 15.68 -8.17 6.81
N SER A 474 15.32 -7.99 5.54
CA SER A 474 14.59 -8.98 4.73
C SER A 474 15.31 -10.33 4.74
N LYS A 475 16.59 -10.37 4.33
CA LYS A 475 17.42 -11.60 4.32
C LYS A 475 17.50 -12.29 5.68
N LYS A 476 17.58 -11.52 6.79
CA LYS A 476 17.65 -12.06 8.16
C LYS A 476 16.38 -12.81 8.59
N TYR A 477 15.20 -12.36 8.17
CA TYR A 477 13.91 -12.91 8.64
C TYR A 477 13.10 -13.64 7.56
N ARG A 478 13.66 -13.77 6.35
CA ARG A 478 13.01 -14.28 5.14
C ARG A 478 12.23 -15.58 5.33
N SER A 479 12.75 -16.51 6.13
CA SER A 479 12.15 -17.84 6.39
C SER A 479 10.78 -17.81 7.09
N SER A 480 10.35 -16.65 7.58
CA SER A 480 9.02 -16.44 8.18
C SER A 480 8.35 -15.14 7.71
N ASN A 481 9.13 -14.10 7.39
CA ASN A 481 8.60 -12.77 7.11
C ASN A 481 8.48 -12.46 5.60
N GLY A 482 8.80 -13.42 4.72
CA GLY A 482 8.85 -13.22 3.27
C GLY A 482 10.10 -12.45 2.81
N ASN A 483 10.24 -12.25 1.50
CA ASN A 483 11.36 -11.53 0.87
C ASN A 483 11.00 -10.12 0.35
N THR A 484 9.78 -9.63 0.61
CA THR A 484 9.27 -8.38 0.03
C THR A 484 9.83 -7.13 0.74
N VAL A 485 10.32 -6.18 -0.05
CA VAL A 485 10.65 -4.81 0.38
C VAL A 485 9.68 -3.84 -0.28
N MET A 486 9.00 -3.04 0.52
CA MET A 486 8.05 -2.01 0.04
C MET A 486 8.70 -0.64 0.07
N ILE A 487 8.51 0.14 -1.00
CA ILE A 487 8.97 1.52 -1.12
C ILE A 487 7.75 2.43 -1.19
N CYS A 488 7.61 3.34 -0.22
CA CYS A 488 6.80 4.52 -0.44
C CYS A 488 7.69 5.66 -0.94
N CYS A 489 7.34 6.36 -2.02
CA CYS A 489 6.27 6.07 -2.98
C CYS A 489 6.73 6.48 -4.37
N TRP A 490 6.08 6.01 -5.43
CA TRP A 490 6.41 6.43 -6.79
C TRP A 490 6.26 7.94 -6.93
N ASN A 491 5.09 8.48 -6.59
CA ASN A 491 4.68 9.83 -6.95
C ASN A 491 3.86 10.57 -5.87
N GLU A 492 4.09 10.33 -4.56
CA GLU A 492 3.38 11.07 -3.51
C GLU A 492 3.97 12.48 -3.28
N TYR A 493 3.78 13.32 -4.30
CA TYR A 493 4.35 14.66 -4.43
C TYR A 493 3.93 15.61 -3.31
N LEU A 494 2.72 15.45 -2.78
CA LEU A 494 2.14 16.32 -1.76
C LEU A 494 2.71 16.06 -0.36
N GLU A 495 3.01 14.80 -0.04
CA GLU A 495 3.69 14.39 1.20
C GLU A 495 5.21 14.53 1.11
N GLY A 496 5.75 14.67 -0.09
CA GLY A 496 7.19 14.81 -0.31
C GLY A 496 7.95 13.48 -0.36
N ASN A 497 7.26 12.40 -0.71
CA ASN A 497 7.84 11.06 -0.79
C ASN A 497 7.59 10.46 -2.19
N TYR A 498 8.43 10.82 -3.16
CA TYR A 498 8.27 10.51 -4.58
C TYR A 498 9.62 10.10 -5.21
N ILE A 499 9.79 8.84 -5.56
CA ILE A 499 11.00 8.35 -6.24
C ILE A 499 10.97 8.58 -7.76
N GLU A 500 9.82 9.00 -8.31
CA GLU A 500 9.65 9.38 -9.72
C GLU A 500 10.64 10.49 -10.12
N PRO A 501 11.43 10.32 -11.21
CA PRO A 501 12.45 11.29 -11.57
C PRO A 501 11.96 12.73 -11.79
N THR A 502 12.59 13.68 -11.09
CA THR A 502 12.29 15.12 -11.16
C THR A 502 13.46 15.97 -11.65
N GLU A 503 13.22 17.24 -11.97
CA GLU A 503 14.25 18.22 -12.28
C GLU A 503 15.21 18.49 -11.10
N GLY A 504 14.79 18.21 -9.86
CA GLY A 504 15.58 18.38 -8.64
C GLY A 504 16.57 17.25 -8.32
N HIS A 505 16.14 15.98 -8.41
CA HIS A 505 16.97 14.81 -8.05
C HIS A 505 17.25 13.83 -9.20
N GLY A 506 16.71 14.08 -10.40
CA GLY A 506 16.90 13.18 -11.55
C GLY A 506 16.57 11.73 -11.21
N PHE A 507 17.47 10.81 -11.58
CA PHE A 507 17.32 9.37 -11.36
C PHE A 507 17.89 8.86 -10.02
N ASP A 508 18.36 9.72 -9.12
CA ASP A 508 19.12 9.34 -7.91
C ASP A 508 18.47 8.20 -7.09
N TYR A 509 17.16 8.25 -6.86
CA TYR A 509 16.44 7.21 -6.11
C TYR A 509 16.28 5.91 -6.89
N LEU A 510 16.08 5.97 -8.21
CA LEU A 510 15.99 4.77 -9.04
C LEU A 510 17.37 4.10 -9.19
N GLU A 511 18.43 4.88 -9.36
CA GLU A 511 19.82 4.40 -9.37
C GLU A 511 20.22 3.79 -8.01
N ALA A 512 19.71 4.34 -6.89
CA ALA A 512 19.89 3.76 -5.58
C ALA A 512 19.23 2.37 -5.48
N ILE A 513 17.98 2.21 -5.93
CA ILE A 513 17.25 0.92 -5.97
C ILE A 513 18.02 -0.09 -6.84
N GLN A 514 18.38 0.29 -8.06
CA GLN A 514 19.14 -0.56 -8.97
C GLN A 514 20.51 -0.97 -8.39
N SER A 515 21.15 -0.13 -7.56
CA SER A 515 22.43 -0.48 -6.91
C SER A 515 22.33 -1.49 -5.76
N VAL A 516 21.11 -1.82 -5.31
CA VAL A 516 20.85 -2.73 -4.17
C VAL A 516 20.05 -3.97 -4.59
N PHE A 517 19.12 -3.81 -5.54
CA PHE A 517 18.18 -4.82 -6.02
C PHE A 517 18.18 -4.99 -7.55
N GLY A 518 19.06 -4.31 -8.27
CA GLY A 518 19.23 -4.52 -9.71
C GLY A 518 20.02 -5.80 -10.01
N ASN A 519 19.53 -6.56 -10.99
CA ASN A 519 20.11 -7.82 -11.46
C ASN A 519 21.05 -7.61 -12.65
#